data_AF-A0A3D3CLP3-F1
#
_entry.id   AF-A0A3D3CLP3-F1
#
_cell.length_a   1.000
_cell.length_b   1.000
_cell.length_c   1.000
_cell.angle_alpha   90.00
_cell.angle_beta   90.00
_cell.angle_gamma   90.00
#
_symmetry.space_group_name_H-M   'P 1'
#
loop_
_entity.id
_entity.type
_entity.pdbx_description
1 polymer ?
#
loop_
_entity_poly.entity_id
_entity_poly.type
_entity_poly.pdbx_seq_one_letter_code
_entity_poly.pdbx_strand_id
1 'polypeptide(L)'
;MRYYLSDRFILKLLETPTVYDIRNDELYDLDDDAFEFLKKCAGNEGCGEEGADKEFIGYCLSEGILAKEPVNVKRPFIIKSPVPSLRYLELQITDKCNLKCRHCYIG
;
A
#
# COMPACT_ATOMS: atom_id res chain seq x y z
N MET A 1 -15.33 -4.91 17.92
CA MET A 1 -15.67 -3.94 16.85
C MET A 1 -15.15 -4.49 15.52
N ARG A 2 -15.57 -3.97 14.36
CA ARG A 2 -14.96 -4.36 13.07
C ARG A 2 -14.07 -3.24 12.54
N TYR A 3 -12.99 -3.62 11.86
CA TYR A 3 -12.04 -2.71 11.23
C TYR A 3 -11.85 -3.05 9.77
N TYR A 4 -11.55 -2.03 8.99
CA TYR A 4 -11.38 -2.11 7.55
C TYR A 4 -10.06 -1.45 7.17
N LEU A 5 -9.31 -2.04 6.24
CA LEU A 5 -8.14 -1.37 5.69
C LEU A 5 -8.61 -0.09 4.96
N SER A 6 -7.97 1.05 5.22
CA SER A 6 -8.36 2.32 4.60
C SER A 6 -8.07 2.31 3.09
N ASP A 7 -8.76 3.18 2.35
CA ASP A 7 -8.65 3.34 0.89
C ASP A 7 -7.26 3.78 0.41
N ARG A 8 -6.56 4.62 1.18
CA ARG A 8 -5.22 5.12 0.85
C ARG A 8 -4.10 4.11 1.05
N PHE A 9 -4.39 2.96 1.67
CA PHE A 9 -3.39 1.94 1.96
C PHE A 9 -3.58 0.69 1.10
N ILE A 10 -2.48 0.13 0.62
CA ILE A 10 -2.46 -1.10 -0.19
C ILE A 10 -1.46 -2.09 0.38
N LEU A 11 -1.88 -3.34 0.53
CA LEU A 11 -0.97 -4.45 0.83
C LEU A 11 -0.18 -4.86 -0.40
N LYS A 12 1.12 -5.05 -0.23
CA LYS A 12 2.03 -5.52 -1.27
C LYS A 12 2.92 -6.63 -0.70
N LEU A 13 3.24 -7.62 -1.53
CA LEU A 13 4.30 -8.58 -1.28
C LEU A 13 5.51 -8.16 -2.14
N LEU A 14 6.38 -7.33 -1.55
CA LEU A 14 7.57 -6.81 -2.20
C LEU A 14 8.74 -7.75 -1.90
N GLU A 15 9.90 -7.27 -1.49
CA GLU A 15 10.92 -8.12 -0.87
C GLU A 15 10.36 -8.73 0.43
N THR A 16 9.71 -7.89 1.25
CA THR A 16 8.98 -8.19 2.49
C THR A 16 7.46 -7.97 2.31
N PRO A 17 6.62 -8.53 3.20
CA PRO A 17 5.22 -8.10 3.33
C PRO A 17 5.17 -6.64 3.77
N THR A 18 4.31 -5.83 3.14
CA THR A 18 4.30 -4.38 3.36
C THR A 18 2.89 -3.82 3.22
N VAL A 19 2.59 -2.77 3.98
CA VAL A 19 1.47 -1.86 3.68
C VAL A 19 2.01 -0.53 3.17
N TYR A 20 1.51 -0.11 2.01
CA TYR A 20 1.94 1.10 1.31
C TYR A 20 0.91 2.22 1.49
N ASP A 21 1.34 3.38 1.99
CA ASP A 21 0.56 4.62 1.95
C ASP A 21 0.74 5.30 0.59
N ILE A 22 -0.31 5.24 -0.23
CA ILE A 22 -0.32 5.84 -1.57
C ILE A 22 -0.15 7.36 -1.50
N ARG A 23 -0.65 8.01 -0.44
CA ARG A 23 -0.72 9.46 -0.35
C ARG A 23 0.63 10.08 0.02
N ASN A 24 1.36 9.42 0.92
CA ASN A 24 2.61 9.92 1.45
C ASN A 24 3.85 9.28 0.80
N ASP A 25 3.67 8.29 -0.07
CA ASP A 25 4.74 7.46 -0.64
C ASP A 25 5.57 6.72 0.44
N GLU A 26 4.89 6.20 1.46
CA GLU A 26 5.51 5.54 2.61
C GLU A 26 5.23 4.03 2.62
N LEU A 27 6.22 3.26 3.08
CA LEU A 27 6.15 1.79 3.20
C LEU A 27 6.40 1.38 4.64
N TYR A 28 5.47 0.61 5.18
CA TYR A 28 5.61 -0.01 6.50
C TYR A 28 5.85 -1.50 6.31
N ASP A 29 7.03 -1.97 6.68
CA ASP A 29 7.33 -3.39 6.72
C ASP A 29 6.47 -4.09 7.78
N LEU A 30 5.95 -5.25 7.42
CA LEU A 30 5.07 -6.05 8.26
C LEU A 30 5.70 -7.42 8.48
N ASP A 31 5.51 -7.95 9.67
CA ASP A 31 5.65 -9.38 9.89
C ASP A 31 4.45 -10.15 9.26
N ASP A 32 4.56 -11.47 9.27
CA ASP A 32 3.55 -12.34 8.64
C ASP A 32 2.18 -12.24 9.33
N ASP A 33 2.16 -12.07 10.66
CA ASP A 33 0.93 -12.00 11.45
C ASP A 33 0.18 -10.67 11.18
N ALA A 34 0.88 -9.55 11.20
CA ALA A 34 0.34 -8.24 10.86
C ALA A 34 -0.15 -8.18 9.41
N PHE A 35 0.59 -8.80 8.48
CA PHE A 35 0.19 -8.88 7.09
C PHE A 35 -1.11 -9.68 6.91
N GLU A 36 -1.22 -10.87 7.50
CA GLU A 36 -2.42 -11.69 7.41
C GLU A 36 -3.61 -11.05 8.13
N PHE A 37 -3.38 -10.33 9.24
CA PHE A 37 -4.41 -9.53 9.88
C PHE A 37 -4.94 -8.43 8.95
N LEU A 38 -4.07 -7.57 8.42
CA LEU A 38 -4.48 -6.47 7.53
C LEU A 38 -5.12 -6.98 6.24
N LYS A 39 -4.70 -8.15 5.75
CA LYS A 39 -5.31 -8.81 4.59
C LYS A 39 -6.74 -9.24 4.85
N LYS A 40 -7.07 -9.70 6.06
CA LYS A 40 -8.46 -9.94 6.49
C LYS A 40 -9.25 -8.62 6.55
N CYS A 41 -8.66 -7.57 7.13
CA CYS A 41 -9.28 -6.25 7.20
C CYS A 41 -9.51 -5.60 5.83
N ALA A 42 -8.75 -6.01 4.80
CA ALA A 42 -8.92 -5.56 3.42
C ALA A 42 -10.14 -6.19 2.71
N GLY A 43 -10.72 -7.25 3.28
CA GLY A 43 -11.94 -7.88 2.77
C GLY A 43 -13.21 -7.07 3.07
N ASN A 44 -14.27 -7.31 2.30
CA ASN A 44 -15.55 -6.58 2.42
C ASN A 44 -16.21 -6.70 3.79
N GLU A 45 -15.95 -7.79 4.50
CA GLU A 45 -16.50 -8.02 5.84
C GLU A 45 -15.73 -7.29 6.94
N GLY A 46 -14.50 -6.82 6.66
CA GLY A 46 -13.57 -6.33 7.67
C GLY A 46 -13.05 -7.44 8.58
N CYS A 47 -12.30 -7.05 9.62
CA CYS A 47 -11.71 -7.93 10.62
C CYS A 47 -12.16 -7.57 12.03
N GLY A 48 -12.19 -8.54 12.95
CA GLY A 48 -12.47 -8.32 14.36
C GLY A 48 -11.22 -8.05 15.20
N GLU A 49 -11.40 -7.85 16.51
CA GLU A 49 -10.32 -7.60 17.49
C GLU A 49 -9.54 -8.87 17.84
N GLU A 50 -10.11 -10.04 17.59
CA GLU A 50 -9.50 -11.34 17.88
C GLU A 50 -8.25 -11.66 17.04
N GLY A 51 -7.98 -10.88 15.99
CA GLY A 51 -6.92 -11.14 15.03
C GLY A 51 -5.58 -10.47 15.32
N ALA A 52 -5.52 -9.52 16.25
CA ALA A 52 -4.30 -8.80 16.63
C ALA A 52 -4.44 -8.16 18.01
N ASP A 53 -3.32 -7.77 18.64
CA ASP A 53 -3.37 -7.08 19.92
C ASP A 53 -3.90 -5.63 19.80
N LYS A 54 -4.32 -5.08 20.94
CA LYS A 54 -4.95 -3.75 21.00
C LYS A 54 -3.98 -2.60 20.72
N GLU A 55 -2.71 -2.78 21.00
CA GLU A 55 -1.68 -1.76 20.77
C GLU A 55 -1.46 -1.60 19.27
N PHE A 56 -1.29 -2.71 18.55
CA PHE A 56 -1.19 -2.72 17.10
C PHE A 56 -2.43 -2.12 16.42
N ILE A 57 -3.64 -2.54 16.83
CA ILE A 57 -4.88 -1.97 16.28
C ILE A 57 -4.95 -0.46 16.56
N GLY A 58 -4.58 -0.03 17.78
CA GLY A 58 -4.55 1.37 18.17
C GLY A 58 -3.59 2.19 17.30
N TYR A 59 -2.40 1.67 17.05
CA TYR A 59 -1.41 2.27 16.16
C TYR A 59 -1.93 2.36 14.72
N CYS A 60 -2.50 1.27 14.18
CA CYS A 60 -3.08 1.30 12.84
C CYS A 60 -4.22 2.31 12.71
N LEU A 61 -5.02 2.53 13.76
CA LEU A 61 -6.06 3.56 13.76
C LEU A 61 -5.47 4.97 13.84
N SER A 62 -4.42 5.21 14.62
CA SER A 62 -3.78 6.53 14.72
C SER A 62 -3.09 6.94 13.43
N GLU A 63 -2.44 5.99 12.77
CA GLU A 63 -1.83 6.18 11.44
C GLU A 63 -2.87 6.17 10.30
N GLY A 64 -4.14 5.91 10.61
CA GLY A 64 -5.22 5.82 9.61
C GLY A 64 -5.09 4.65 8.64
N ILE A 65 -4.26 3.65 8.95
CA ILE A 65 -4.14 2.38 8.22
C ILE A 65 -5.49 1.65 8.29
N LEU A 66 -6.13 1.65 9.46
CA LEU A 66 -7.46 1.10 9.67
C LEU A 66 -8.51 2.20 9.80
N ALA A 67 -9.70 1.88 9.30
CA ALA A 67 -10.93 2.64 9.48
C ALA A 67 -11.95 1.79 10.25
N LYS A 68 -12.86 2.47 10.97
CA LYS A 68 -13.99 1.82 11.66
C LYS A 68 -15.21 1.66 10.75
N GLU A 69 -15.23 2.37 9.62
CA GLU A 69 -16.28 2.32 8.63
C GLU A 69 -15.87 1.43 7.45
N PRO A 70 -16.82 0.69 6.84
CA PRO A 70 -16.54 -0.09 5.65
C PRO A 70 -16.01 0.78 4.51
N VAL A 71 -14.94 0.31 3.86
CA VAL A 71 -14.31 1.01 2.74
C VAL A 71 -14.61 0.26 1.44
N ASN A 72 -15.31 0.92 0.51
CA ASN A 72 -15.67 0.34 -0.78
C ASN A 72 -14.62 0.69 -1.85
N VAL A 73 -13.52 -0.05 -1.88
CA VAL A 73 -12.46 0.11 -2.89
C VAL A 73 -12.11 -1.22 -3.56
N LYS A 74 -11.88 -1.16 -4.88
CA LYS A 74 -11.37 -2.31 -5.62
C LYS A 74 -9.87 -2.42 -5.40
N ARG A 75 -9.45 -3.45 -4.65
CA ARG A 75 -8.03 -3.72 -4.37
C ARG A 75 -7.44 -4.64 -5.44
N PRO A 76 -6.17 -4.45 -5.84
CA PRO A 76 -5.50 -5.39 -6.72
C PRO A 76 -5.27 -6.74 -6.01
N PHE A 77 -5.09 -7.81 -6.79
CA PHE A 77 -4.66 -9.07 -6.23
C PHE A 77 -3.27 -8.94 -5.62
N ILE A 78 -3.08 -9.53 -4.44
CA ILE A 78 -1.79 -9.58 -3.77
C ILE A 78 -0.97 -10.67 -4.46
N ILE A 79 0.05 -10.26 -5.22
CA ILE A 79 1.01 -11.14 -5.89
C ILE A 79 2.43 -10.77 -5.44
N LYS A 80 3.33 -11.76 -5.38
CA LYS A 80 4.75 -11.51 -5.08
C LYS A 80 5.38 -10.73 -6.23
N SER A 81 6.03 -9.62 -5.89
CA SER A 81 6.77 -8.81 -6.85
C SER A 81 8.09 -9.49 -7.23
N PRO A 82 8.64 -9.21 -8.42
CA PRO A 82 10.03 -9.57 -8.75
C PRO A 82 11.01 -9.01 -7.72
N VAL A 83 12.20 -9.59 -7.64
CA VAL A 83 13.28 -9.13 -6.77
C VAL A 83 14.45 -8.67 -7.63
N PRO A 84 14.84 -7.37 -7.63
CA PRO A 84 14.21 -6.28 -6.86
C PRO A 84 12.85 -5.86 -7.42
N SER A 85 12.00 -5.33 -6.54
CA SER A 85 10.67 -4.84 -6.88
C SER A 85 10.72 -3.48 -7.57
N LEU A 86 9.81 -3.24 -8.52
CA LEU A 86 9.67 -1.96 -9.21
C LEU A 86 9.05 -0.92 -8.26
N ARG A 87 9.80 0.13 -7.93
CA ARG A 87 9.35 1.23 -7.06
C ARG A 87 8.84 2.43 -7.83
N TYR A 88 9.58 2.81 -8.87
CA TYR A 88 9.26 3.96 -9.71
C TYR A 88 9.20 3.53 -11.16
N LEU A 89 8.13 3.97 -11.84
CA LEU A 89 7.97 3.80 -13.27
C LEU A 89 8.07 5.17 -13.91
N GLU A 90 9.17 5.45 -14.59
CA GLU A 90 9.25 6.57 -15.52
C GLU A 90 8.67 6.12 -16.86
N LEU A 91 7.66 6.84 -17.34
CA LEU A 91 7.06 6.60 -18.65
C LEU A 91 7.21 7.85 -19.51
N GLN A 92 8.02 7.76 -20.55
CA GLN A 92 8.11 8.80 -21.58
C GLN A 92 6.88 8.73 -22.49
N ILE A 93 5.98 9.70 -22.38
CA ILE A 93 4.76 9.76 -23.20
C ILE A 93 5.09 10.05 -24.67
N THR A 94 6.10 10.89 -24.90
CA THR A 94 6.68 11.19 -26.22
C THR A 94 8.11 11.70 -26.03
N ASP A 95 8.95 11.48 -27.03
CA ASP A 95 10.29 12.05 -27.17
C ASP A 95 10.28 13.41 -27.90
N LYS A 96 9.12 13.85 -28.42
CA LYS A 96 8.97 15.15 -29.08
C LYS A 96 9.03 16.27 -28.06
N CYS A 97 10.05 17.12 -28.17
CA CYS A 97 10.21 18.35 -27.40
C CYS A 97 10.37 19.54 -28.35
N ASN A 98 9.75 20.69 -28.01
CA ASN A 98 9.89 21.94 -28.77
C ASN A 98 11.07 22.82 -28.30
N LEU A 99 11.88 22.30 -27.37
CA LEU A 99 13.11 22.94 -26.87
C LEU A 99 14.32 22.06 -27.19
N LYS A 100 15.51 22.66 -27.20
CA LYS A 100 16.80 21.98 -27.39
C LYS A 100 17.77 22.41 -26.29
N CYS A 101 17.64 21.77 -25.13
CA CYS A 101 18.42 22.13 -23.94
C CYS A 101 19.81 21.49 -24.02
N ARG A 102 20.88 22.27 -23.80
CA ARG A 102 22.27 21.77 -23.87
C ARG A 102 22.60 20.63 -22.89
N HIS A 103 21.80 20.47 -21.83
CA HIS A 103 21.99 19.46 -20.78
C HIS A 103 20.91 18.36 -20.80
N CYS A 104 20.06 18.31 -21.83
CA CYS A 104 19.02 17.28 -21.94
C CYS A 104 19.63 15.97 -22.42
N TYR A 105 19.32 14.87 -21.73
CA TYR A 105 19.78 13.55 -22.13
C TYR A 105 19.00 12.96 -23.32
N ILE A 106 17.81 13.51 -23.62
CA ILE A 106 16.93 13.08 -24.72
C ILE A 106 17.29 13.81 -26.03
N GLY A 107 17.64 15.11 -25.96
CA GLY A 107 17.97 15.95 -27.13
C GLY A 107 17.26 17.30 -27.14
#